data_AF-U1P4Y7-F1
#
_entry.id   AF-U1P4Y7-F1
#
_cell.length_a   1.000
_cell.length_b   1.000
_cell.length_c   1.000
_cell.angle_alpha   90.00
_cell.angle_beta   90.00
_cell.angle_gamma   90.00
#
_symmetry.space_group_name_H-M   'P 1'
#
loop_
_entity.id
_entity.type
_entity.pdbx_description
1 polymer ?
#
loop_
_entity_poly.entity_id
_entity_poly.type
_entity_poly.pdbx_seq_one_letter_code
_entity_poly.pdbx_strand_id
1 'polypeptide(L)'
;MTVKLCVTSDPADVAVTIVDGYVDEPAHFGVPPYVSTYPRYTAGALVDAGVPREQITYHTIDELRADPTRRGDVADADLMVYVGGMTVPGKYVGGTPAEPDEVRELAWTADGTTLLGGPVRFGVGEENAGA
;
A
#
# COMPACT_ATOMS: atom_id res chain seq x y z
N MET A 1 6.06 -18.35 0.29
CA MET A 1 5.87 -17.37 1.37
C MET A 1 4.40 -17.45 1.74
N THR A 2 4.06 -18.16 2.81
CA THR A 2 2.66 -18.37 3.22
C THR A 2 2.29 -17.25 4.18
N VAL A 3 1.49 -16.30 3.72
CA VAL A 3 0.90 -15.27 4.60
C VAL A 3 -0.24 -15.95 5.35
N LYS A 4 0.02 -16.36 6.59
CA LYS A 4 -1.05 -16.78 7.50
C LYS A 4 -1.64 -15.51 8.07
N LEU A 5 -2.75 -15.02 7.49
CA LEU A 5 -3.52 -13.93 8.10
C LEU A 5 -3.86 -14.37 9.53
N CYS A 6 -3.36 -13.64 10.51
CA CYS A 6 -3.76 -13.79 11.91
C CYS A 6 -5.02 -12.96 12.18
N VAL A 7 -5.94 -12.93 11.22
CA VAL A 7 -7.29 -12.42 11.41
C VAL A 7 -8.10 -13.64 11.83
N THR A 8 -8.85 -13.54 12.92
CA THR A 8 -9.70 -14.63 13.43
C THR A 8 -10.87 -14.99 12.51
N SER A 9 -10.90 -14.45 11.30
CA SER A 9 -11.99 -14.49 10.32
C SER A 9 -11.62 -15.38 9.13
N ASP A 10 -12.63 -15.98 8.51
CA ASP A 10 -12.47 -16.71 7.24
C ASP A 10 -12.01 -15.72 6.15
N PRO A 11 -10.97 -16.01 5.36
CA PRO A 11 -10.54 -15.16 4.25
C PRO A 11 -11.66 -14.77 3.29
N ALA A 12 -12.73 -15.57 3.16
CA ALA A 12 -13.88 -15.30 2.31
C ALA A 12 -14.71 -14.06 2.76
N ASP A 13 -14.53 -13.61 4.00
CA ASP A 13 -15.31 -12.55 4.63
C ASP A 13 -14.47 -11.28 4.93
N VAL A 14 -13.21 -11.23 4.49
CA VAL A 14 -12.27 -10.14 4.82
C VAL A 14 -12.26 -9.08 3.72
N ALA A 15 -12.71 -7.87 4.05
CA ALA A 15 -12.52 -6.70 3.20
C ALA A 15 -11.07 -6.19 3.28
N VAL A 16 -10.40 -6.11 2.13
CA VAL A 16 -8.99 -5.71 2.04
C VAL A 16 -8.84 -4.46 1.19
N THR A 17 -8.11 -3.47 1.69
CA THR A 17 -7.70 -2.30 0.92
C THR A 17 -6.19 -2.30 0.74
N ILE A 18 -5.73 -2.37 -0.51
CA ILE A 18 -4.33 -2.22 -0.89
C ILE A 18 -4.07 -0.77 -1.26
N VAL A 19 -3.10 -0.14 -0.60
CA VAL A 19 -2.64 1.22 -0.92
C VAL A 19 -1.25 1.15 -1.56
N ASP A 20 -1.16 1.52 -2.84
CA ASP A 20 0.12 1.70 -3.55
C ASP A 20 0.67 3.10 -3.25
N GLY A 21 1.63 3.15 -2.32
CA GLY A 21 2.40 4.35 -1.98
C GLY A 21 3.55 4.63 -2.94
N TYR A 22 3.68 3.83 -4.00
CA TYR A 22 4.79 3.74 -4.94
C TYR A 22 6.10 3.26 -4.31
N VAL A 23 6.83 2.44 -5.08
CA VAL A 23 8.20 2.04 -4.76
C VAL A 23 9.14 2.67 -5.78
N ASP A 24 10.07 3.50 -5.30
CA ASP A 24 11.07 4.17 -6.14
C ASP A 24 12.18 3.20 -6.57
N GLU A 25 11.83 2.31 -7.50
CA GLU A 25 12.73 1.35 -8.12
C GLU A 25 12.54 1.37 -9.65
N PRO A 26 13.61 1.24 -10.47
CA PRO A 26 13.56 1.50 -11.92
C PRO A 26 12.51 0.71 -12.72
N ALA A 27 12.08 -0.45 -12.21
CA ALA A 27 11.13 -1.33 -12.88
C ALA A 27 9.66 -1.05 -12.53
N HIS A 28 9.37 -0.20 -11.54
CA HIS A 28 8.02 -0.01 -10.99
C HIS A 28 7.21 1.06 -11.74
N PHE A 29 7.87 2.07 -12.30
CA PHE A 29 7.24 3.17 -13.05
C PHE A 29 7.16 2.90 -14.57
N GLY A 30 6.82 1.67 -14.98
CA GLY A 30 6.87 1.17 -16.37
C GLY A 30 6.06 1.91 -17.46
N VAL A 31 5.11 1.24 -18.13
CA VAL A 31 4.27 1.82 -19.21
C VAL A 31 2.83 1.91 -18.70
N PRO A 32 2.07 3.00 -18.97
CA PRO A 32 0.69 3.13 -18.51
C PRO A 32 -0.21 1.95 -18.90
N PRO A 33 -1.15 1.52 -18.03
CA PRO A 33 -1.46 2.07 -16.70
C PRO A 33 -0.47 1.59 -15.61
N TYR A 34 0.09 2.53 -14.85
CA TYR A 34 1.12 2.28 -13.85
C TYR A 34 0.53 1.61 -12.60
N VAL A 35 0.79 0.32 -12.40
CA VAL A 35 0.50 -0.39 -11.15
C VAL A 35 1.79 -1.04 -10.69
N SER A 36 2.31 -0.72 -9.50
CA SER A 36 3.59 -1.29 -9.05
C SER A 36 3.53 -2.82 -8.98
N THR A 37 4.64 -3.52 -9.21
CA THR A 37 4.69 -5.00 -9.17
C THR A 37 4.29 -5.57 -7.82
N TYR A 38 4.70 -4.94 -6.71
CA TYR A 38 4.41 -5.43 -5.36
C TYR A 38 2.89 -5.45 -5.03
N PRO A 39 2.09 -4.40 -5.26
CA PRO A 39 0.63 -4.48 -5.16
C PRO A 39 0.00 -5.61 -5.95
N ARG A 40 0.51 -5.93 -7.17
CA ARG A 40 0.00 -7.04 -7.98
C ARG A 40 0.27 -8.39 -7.30
N TYR A 41 1.47 -8.56 -6.73
CA TYR A 41 1.82 -9.76 -5.98
C TYR A 41 1.01 -9.88 -4.69
N THR A 42 0.78 -8.77 -3.99
CA THR A 42 -0.10 -8.70 -2.82
C THR A 42 -1.51 -9.16 -3.17
N ALA A 43 -2.11 -8.58 -4.22
CA ALA A 43 -3.44 -8.99 -4.68
C ALA A 43 -3.49 -10.48 -5.06
N GLY A 44 -2.47 -10.97 -5.79
CA GLY A 44 -2.37 -12.39 -6.13
C GLY A 44 -2.27 -13.31 -4.91
N ALA A 45 -1.49 -12.91 -3.89
CA ALA A 45 -1.35 -13.67 -2.65
C ALA A 45 -2.62 -13.68 -1.81
N LEU A 46 -3.37 -12.57 -1.78
CA LEU A 46 -4.67 -12.50 -1.10
C LEU A 46 -5.71 -13.42 -1.76
N VAL A 47 -5.76 -13.43 -3.09
CA VAL A 47 -6.62 -14.34 -3.84
C VAL A 47 -6.21 -15.80 -3.60
N ASP A 48 -4.91 -16.12 -3.63
CA ASP A 48 -4.41 -17.46 -3.32
C ASP A 48 -4.73 -17.89 -1.87
N ALA A 49 -4.79 -16.94 -0.95
CA ALA A 49 -5.18 -17.16 0.45
C ALA A 49 -6.71 -17.30 0.65
N GLY A 50 -7.53 -17.07 -0.38
CA GLY A 50 -8.98 -17.26 -0.35
C GLY A 50 -9.83 -15.99 -0.29
N VAL A 51 -9.22 -14.80 -0.37
CA VAL A 51 -9.98 -13.53 -0.41
C VAL A 51 -10.64 -13.36 -1.80
N PRO A 52 -11.97 -13.14 -1.89
CA PRO A 52 -12.65 -12.87 -3.16
C PRO A 52 -12.11 -11.60 -3.80
N ARG A 53 -11.95 -11.58 -5.13
CA ARG A 53 -11.40 -10.42 -5.84
C ARG A 53 -12.23 -9.15 -5.63
N GLU A 54 -13.54 -9.33 -5.47
CA GLU A 54 -14.51 -8.26 -5.26
C GLU A 54 -14.38 -7.59 -3.89
N GLN A 55 -13.69 -8.24 -2.93
CA GLN A 55 -13.38 -7.69 -1.61
C GLN A 55 -11.99 -7.06 -1.52
N ILE A 56 -11.24 -7.02 -2.64
CA ILE A 56 -9.91 -6.41 -2.70
C ILE A 56 -10.03 -5.07 -3.42
N THR A 57 -10.03 -3.99 -2.64
CA THR A 57 -9.98 -2.62 -3.14
C THR A 57 -8.53 -2.20 -3.35
N TYR A 58 -8.27 -1.43 -4.40
CA TYR A 58 -6.94 -0.88 -4.71
C TYR A 58 -7.03 0.63 -4.88
N HIS A 59 -6.14 1.34 -4.21
CA HIS A 59 -5.92 2.77 -4.40
C HIS A 59 -4.44 3.09 -4.54
N THR A 60 -4.10 4.03 -5.40
CA THR A 60 -2.81 4.72 -5.35
C THR A 60 -2.85 5.83 -4.31
N ILE A 61 -1.69 6.23 -3.79
CA ILE A 61 -1.61 7.39 -2.89
C ILE A 61 -2.10 8.67 -3.57
N ASP A 62 -1.86 8.84 -4.87
CA ASP A 62 -2.35 10.01 -5.62
C ASP A 62 -3.89 10.05 -5.70
N GLU A 63 -4.54 8.90 -5.82
CA GLU A 63 -6.01 8.83 -5.78
C GLU A 63 -6.57 9.21 -4.41
N LEU A 64 -5.93 8.77 -3.33
CA LEU A 64 -6.34 9.12 -1.96
C LEU A 64 -6.07 10.60 -1.63
N ARG A 65 -5.07 11.22 -2.26
CA ARG A 65 -4.83 12.67 -2.19
C ARG A 65 -5.88 13.45 -2.98
N ALA A 66 -6.19 12.98 -4.18
CA ALA A 66 -7.12 13.66 -5.09
C ALA A 66 -8.56 13.60 -4.58
N ASP A 67 -8.93 12.50 -3.91
CA ASP A 67 -10.27 12.28 -3.38
C ASP A 67 -10.22 11.71 -1.95
N PRO A 68 -10.27 12.58 -0.93
CA PRO A 68 -10.25 12.15 0.47
C PRO A 68 -11.41 11.23 0.86
N THR A 69 -12.52 11.21 0.11
CA THR A 69 -13.67 10.34 0.43
C THR A 69 -13.33 8.86 0.28
N ARG A 70 -12.36 8.53 -0.59
CA ARG A 70 -11.83 7.18 -0.78
C ARG A 70 -11.08 6.64 0.44
N ARG A 71 -10.71 7.50 1.40
CA ARG A 71 -10.16 7.06 2.69
C ARG A 71 -11.20 6.30 3.52
N GLY A 72 -12.49 6.38 3.18
CA GLY A 72 -13.52 5.48 3.75
C GLY A 72 -13.19 4.01 3.53
N ASP A 73 -12.73 3.64 2.33
CA ASP A 73 -12.31 2.25 2.05
C ASP A 73 -11.10 1.82 2.88
N VAL A 74 -10.27 2.75 3.33
CA VAL A 74 -9.15 2.47 4.23
C VAL A 74 -9.65 2.29 5.66
N ALA A 75 -10.56 3.17 6.11
CA ALA A 75 -11.14 3.12 7.45
C ALA A 75 -11.92 1.82 7.68
N ASP A 76 -12.78 1.48 6.73
CA ASP A 76 -13.74 0.37 6.83
C ASP A 76 -13.13 -1.01 6.53
N ALA A 77 -11.87 -1.09 6.10
CA ALA A 77 -11.24 -2.36 5.75
C ALA A 77 -10.86 -3.17 7.00
N ASP A 78 -11.13 -4.48 6.96
CA ASP A 78 -10.63 -5.43 7.96
C ASP A 78 -9.10 -5.56 7.91
N LEU A 79 -8.52 -5.38 6.72
CA LEU A 79 -7.09 -5.37 6.46
C LEU A 79 -6.70 -4.25 5.49
N MET A 80 -5.90 -3.29 5.96
CA MET A 80 -5.16 -2.38 5.09
C MET A 80 -3.77 -2.95 4.79
N VAL A 81 -3.42 -3.08 3.51
CA VAL A 81 -2.05 -3.38 3.08
C VAL A 81 -1.46 -2.17 2.36
N TYR A 82 -0.57 -1.44 3.04
CA TYR A 82 0.19 -0.37 2.41
C TYR A 82 1.50 -0.93 1.83
N VAL A 83 1.79 -0.57 0.59
CA VAL A 83 3.03 -0.94 -0.11
C VAL A 83 3.73 0.32 -0.59
N GLY A 84 4.91 0.62 -0.07
CA GLY A 84 5.67 1.81 -0.44
C GLY A 84 7.18 1.61 -0.34
N GLY A 85 7.95 2.52 -0.92
CA GLY A 85 9.42 2.50 -0.86
C GLY A 85 10.01 3.67 -0.09
N MET A 86 11.34 3.73 -0.03
CA MET A 86 12.04 4.95 0.39
C MET A 86 11.83 6.04 -0.66
N THR A 87 11.49 7.24 -0.23
CA THR A 87 11.38 8.40 -1.11
C THR A 87 12.71 9.15 -1.09
N VAL A 88 13.26 9.44 -2.26
CA VAL A 88 14.41 10.35 -2.40
C VAL A 88 13.92 11.72 -2.90
N PRO A 89 14.58 12.82 -2.53
CA PRO A 89 14.27 14.12 -3.12
C PRO A 89 14.49 14.07 -4.64
N GLY A 90 13.44 14.34 -5.43
CA GLY A 90 13.51 14.20 -6.88
C GLY A 90 12.20 14.51 -7.58
N LYS A 91 12.25 14.56 -8.91
CA LYS A 91 11.06 14.64 -9.76
C LYS A 91 10.63 13.23 -10.15
N TYR A 92 9.43 12.84 -9.74
CA TYR A 92 8.82 11.57 -10.12
C TYR A 92 7.93 11.76 -11.35
N VAL A 93 7.94 10.77 -12.25
CA VAL A 93 7.13 10.77 -13.46
C VAL A 93 6.08 9.67 -13.33
N GLY A 94 4.81 10.01 -13.46
CA GLY A 94 3.69 9.06 -13.42
C GLY A 94 2.97 8.95 -12.07
N GLY A 95 3.60 9.33 -10.96
CA GLY A 95 2.99 9.43 -9.63
C GLY A 95 4.01 9.88 -8.59
N THR A 96 3.56 10.46 -7.47
CA THR A 96 4.46 10.94 -6.42
C THR A 96 4.42 9.99 -5.22
N PRO A 97 5.54 9.37 -4.79
CA PRO A 97 5.57 8.49 -3.63
C PRO A 97 4.94 9.11 -2.37
N ALA A 98 4.37 8.25 -1.52
CA ALA A 98 3.74 8.70 -0.28
C ALA A 98 4.75 9.36 0.67
N GLU A 99 4.34 10.45 1.31
CA GLU A 99 5.12 11.05 2.38
C GLU A 99 4.96 10.24 3.68
N PRO A 100 5.96 10.23 4.59
CA PRO A 100 5.87 9.51 5.84
C PRO A 100 4.65 9.87 6.70
N ASP A 101 4.22 11.13 6.67
CA ASP A 101 3.03 11.60 7.39
C ASP A 101 1.74 11.07 6.78
N GLU A 102 1.67 10.88 5.47
CA GLU A 102 0.51 10.27 4.82
C GLU A 102 0.38 8.79 5.19
N VAL A 103 1.49 8.05 5.24
CA VAL A 103 1.43 6.64 5.65
C VAL A 103 1.01 6.50 7.11
N ARG A 104 1.51 7.41 7.95
CA ARG A 104 1.09 7.55 9.34
C ARG A 104 -0.42 7.80 9.44
N GLU A 105 -0.94 8.81 8.74
CA GLU A 105 -2.37 9.12 8.72
C GLU A 105 -3.21 7.93 8.26
N LEU A 106 -2.78 7.21 7.22
CA LEU A 106 -3.48 6.01 6.74
C LEU A 106 -3.53 4.93 7.81
N ALA A 107 -2.41 4.67 8.49
CA ALA A 107 -2.35 3.70 9.59
C ALA A 107 -3.22 4.11 10.79
N TRP A 108 -3.40 5.42 11.04
CA TRP A 108 -4.34 5.93 12.05
C TRP A 108 -5.80 5.90 11.60
N THR A 109 -6.05 5.95 10.29
CA THR A 109 -7.40 5.94 9.70
C THR A 109 -7.98 4.54 9.67
N ALA A 110 -7.15 3.52 9.44
CA ALA A 110 -7.58 2.13 9.35
C ALA A 110 -8.05 1.61 10.71
N ASP A 111 -9.33 1.24 10.83
CA ASP A 111 -9.88 0.65 12.05
C ASP A 111 -9.49 -0.84 12.18
N GLY A 112 -9.27 -1.51 11.05
CA GLY A 112 -8.84 -2.90 10.98
C GLY A 112 -7.33 -3.12 11.17
N THR A 113 -6.87 -4.30 10.78
CA THR A 113 -5.44 -4.63 10.84
C THR A 113 -4.67 -3.87 9.77
N THR A 114 -3.53 -3.29 10.13
CA THR A 114 -2.62 -2.64 9.17
C THR A 114 -1.36 -3.46 8.95
N LEU A 115 -1.04 -3.73 7.68
CA LEU A 115 0.23 -4.30 7.23
C LEU A 115 0.98 -3.27 6.39
N LEU A 116 2.20 -2.93 6.80
CA LEU A 116 3.10 -2.06 6.04
C LEU A 116 4.19 -2.92 5.39
N GLY A 117 4.34 -2.82 4.06
CA GLY A 117 5.30 -3.60 3.28
C GLY A 117 6.04 -2.78 2.22
N GLY A 118 7.03 -3.40 1.58
CA GLY A 118 7.99 -2.75 0.68
C GLY A 118 9.30 -2.36 1.40
N PRO A 119 10.27 -1.72 0.72
CA PRO A 119 11.50 -1.23 1.35
C PRO A 119 11.24 0.02 2.21
N VAL A 120 10.21 -0.02 3.05
CA VAL A 120 9.80 1.06 3.93
C VAL A 120 10.77 1.13 5.10
N ARG A 121 11.52 2.23 5.20
CA ARG A 121 12.28 2.61 6.39
C ARG A 121 11.63 3.85 7.01
N PHE A 122 10.83 3.65 8.05
CA PHE A 122 10.46 4.76 8.92
C PHE A 122 11.64 5.08 9.84
N GLY A 123 12.19 6.30 9.77
CA GLY A 123 13.15 6.80 10.75
C GLY A 123 14.61 6.40 10.52
N VAL A 124 15.21 6.81 9.41
CA VAL A 124 16.63 7.18 9.40
C VAL A 124 16.69 8.71 9.34
N GLY A 125 17.55 9.30 10.18
CA GLY A 125 17.59 10.73 10.51
C GLY A 125 17.75 11.65 9.31
N GLU A 126 17.70 12.96 9.55
CA GLU A 126 17.62 14.09 8.60
C GLU A 126 18.66 14.12 7.45
N GLU A 127 19.52 13.11 7.31
CA GLU A 127 20.54 13.05 6.27
C GLU A 127 20.69 11.61 5.74
N ASN A 128 20.35 11.41 4.46
CA ASN A 128 20.83 10.28 3.67
C ASN A 128 22.30 10.54 3.31
N ALA A 129 23.21 10.41 4.28
CA ALA A 129 24.62 10.26 3.99
C ALA A 129 24.83 8.85 3.43
N GLY A 130 24.87 8.77 2.10
CA GLY A 130 24.93 7.54 1.32
C GLY A 130 25.97 6.53 1.84
N ALA A 131 25.60 5.25 1.73
CA ALA A 131 26.52 4.13 1.72
C ALA A 131 27.42 4.18 0.48
#